data_AF-A0A1B8W2Q0-F1
#
_entry.id   AF-A0A1B8W2Q0-F1
#
_cell.length_a   1.000
_cell.length_b   1.000
_cell.length_c   1.000
_cell.angle_alpha   90.00
_cell.angle_beta   90.00
_cell.angle_gamma   90.00
#
_symmetry.space_group_name_H-M   'P 1'
#
loop_
_entity.id
_entity.type
_entity.pdbx_description
1 polymer ?
#
loop_
_entity_poly.entity_id
_entity_poly.type
_entity_poly.pdbx_seq_one_letter_code
_entity_poly.pdbx_strand_id
1 'polypeptide(L)'
;MNLTVKALNRTALLACAPFLGIMIWLLLSDIVIQLPTDAFPKPVTELTRPPETNIEPASTGLDLAQQTASQTRESIQKQIKLYTQTNADMAKISSMAASQAMRPLIIYDRNITSKLGKAAGTIESDKLRAQLFYIKAENFTAYALKVKLKSKDAMTMTLGGDELGKAETTLAAVNRHQAAAGINAGGFADGRGKRYPLSTTIVDGDYATGFEAPHADLFFVGLNDKNELIGGKFATKQHLDAQKPKFGASFVPVLLRGGAPQPIPAKWQTSPKRAPRTVIANYKDDQLLFLVADGYNESGSSGATLGEMQLLLQRYGAVDGYNLDGGGSSSLIFNGRVINKPSDGQLRKLPTHFLFFK
;
A
#
# COMPACT_ATOMS: atom_id res chain seq x y z
N MET A 1 19.34 -49.73 17.00
CA MET A 1 20.66 -50.10 17.55
C MET A 1 21.42 -48.80 17.83
N ASN A 2 21.53 -48.37 19.09
CA ASN A 2 22.17 -47.09 19.44
C ASN A 2 23.70 -47.27 19.39
N LEU A 3 24.31 -46.92 18.26
CA LEU A 3 25.76 -46.88 18.11
C LEU A 3 26.34 -45.73 18.93
N THR A 4 27.18 -46.05 19.90
CA THR A 4 27.90 -45.04 20.69
C THR A 4 28.93 -44.34 19.80
N VAL A 5 29.19 -43.05 20.05
CA VAL A 5 30.20 -42.26 19.32
C VAL A 5 31.58 -42.96 19.31
N LYS A 6 31.89 -43.68 20.39
CA LYS A 6 33.13 -44.48 20.51
C LYS A 6 33.18 -45.66 19.54
N ALA A 7 32.05 -46.29 19.23
CA ALA A 7 31.97 -47.36 18.24
C ALA A 7 32.08 -46.79 16.82
N LEU A 8 31.41 -45.66 16.53
CA LEU A 8 31.48 -45.00 15.23
C LEU A 8 32.92 -44.57 14.88
N ASN A 9 33.63 -43.96 15.82
CA ASN A 9 35.01 -43.52 15.61
C ASN A 9 35.97 -44.69 15.37
N ARG A 10 35.76 -45.84 16.04
CA ARG A 10 36.58 -47.03 15.84
C ARG A 10 36.34 -47.66 14.47
N THR A 11 35.09 -47.73 14.03
CA THR A 11 34.76 -48.25 12.70
C THR A 11 35.30 -47.35 11.60
N ALA A 12 35.21 -46.02 11.76
CA ALA A 12 35.80 -45.06 10.83
C ALA A 12 37.33 -45.18 10.76
N LEU A 13 38.01 -45.35 11.90
CA LEU A 13 39.46 -45.55 11.94
C LEU A 13 39.89 -46.85 11.23
N LEU A 14 39.13 -47.94 11.44
CA LEU A 14 39.36 -49.24 10.78
C LEU A 14 39.11 -49.16 9.26
N ALA A 15 38.10 -48.42 8.82
CA ALA A 15 37.80 -48.23 7.41
C ALA A 15 38.90 -47.43 6.69
N CYS A 16 39.54 -46.47 7.37
CA CYS A 16 40.60 -45.63 6.79
C CYS A 16 42.01 -46.26 6.86
N ALA A 17 42.22 -47.28 7.70
CA ALA A 17 43.52 -47.94 7.89
C ALA A 17 44.19 -48.48 6.61
N PRO A 18 43.51 -49.19 5.68
CA PRO A 18 44.17 -49.70 4.47
C PRO A 18 44.63 -48.59 3.51
N PHE A 19 43.91 -47.47 3.45
CA PHE A 19 44.28 -46.33 2.60
C PHE A 19 45.52 -45.61 3.13
N LEU A 20 45.60 -45.42 4.45
CA LEU A 20 46.80 -44.87 5.09
C LEU A 20 48.00 -45.80 4.92
N GLY A 21 47.79 -47.11 5.00
CA GLY A 21 48.84 -48.12 4.76
C GLY A 21 49.40 -48.06 3.34
N ILE A 22 48.54 -47.97 2.32
CA ILE A 22 48.96 -47.84 0.91
C ILE A 22 49.70 -46.51 0.69
N MET A 23 49.24 -45.41 1.31
CA MET A 23 49.89 -44.11 1.18
C MET A 23 51.29 -44.09 1.82
N ILE A 24 51.46 -44.72 2.98
CA ILE A 24 52.76 -44.86 3.63
C ILE A 24 53.67 -45.79 2.82
N TRP A 25 53.13 -46.87 2.26
CA TRP A 25 53.90 -47.78 1.39
C TRP A 25 54.39 -47.08 0.12
N LEU A 26 53.55 -46.27 -0.54
CA LEU A 26 53.95 -45.47 -1.71
C LEU A 26 54.99 -44.40 -1.36
N LEU A 27 54.95 -43.82 -0.15
CA LEU A 27 55.95 -42.85 0.31
C LEU A 27 57.31 -43.48 0.65
N LEU A 28 57.34 -44.76 1.02
CA LEU A 28 58.54 -45.50 1.39
C LEU A 28 59.07 -46.41 0.25
N SER A 29 58.29 -46.61 -0.81
CA SER A 29 58.69 -47.45 -1.94
C SER A 29 59.31 -46.60 -3.04
N ASP A 30 60.63 -46.72 -3.20
CA ASP A 30 61.33 -46.26 -4.41
C ASP A 30 61.06 -47.26 -5.54
N ILE A 31 59.88 -47.16 -6.17
CA ILE A 31 59.55 -47.94 -7.37
C ILE A 31 60.33 -47.35 -8.55
N VAL A 32 61.54 -47.85 -8.77
CA VAL A 32 62.34 -47.54 -9.96
C VAL A 32 62.01 -48.58 -11.04
N ILE A 33 61.28 -48.15 -12.07
CA ILE A 33 61.06 -48.95 -13.27
C ILE A 33 62.34 -48.90 -14.11
N GLN A 34 63.13 -49.98 -14.08
CA GLN A 34 64.25 -50.14 -15.02
C GLN A 34 63.71 -50.63 -16.36
N LEU A 35 63.70 -49.73 -17.35
CA LEU A 35 63.45 -50.08 -18.74
C LEU A 35 64.71 -50.75 -19.33
N PRO A 36 64.60 -51.97 -19.88
CA PRO A 36 65.72 -52.59 -20.56
C PRO A 36 66.06 -51.82 -21.85
N THR A 37 67.33 -51.84 -22.26
CA THR A 37 67.91 -50.95 -23.29
C THR A 37 67.33 -51.09 -24.70
N ASP A 38 66.49 -52.09 -24.91
CA ASP A 38 65.70 -52.40 -26.11
C ASP A 38 64.31 -51.75 -26.12
N ALA A 39 63.89 -51.11 -25.02
CA ALA A 39 62.63 -50.36 -24.92
C ALA A 39 62.73 -48.92 -25.49
N PHE A 40 63.93 -48.45 -25.87
CA PHE A 40 64.11 -47.16 -26.51
C PHE A 40 64.19 -47.35 -28.04
N PRO A 41 63.39 -46.62 -28.84
CA PRO A 41 63.54 -46.65 -30.29
C PRO A 41 64.95 -46.19 -30.67
N LYS A 42 65.64 -46.99 -31.48
CA LYS A 42 66.96 -46.64 -32.02
C LYS A 42 66.86 -45.28 -32.72
N PRO A 43 67.83 -44.36 -32.54
CA PRO A 43 67.82 -43.11 -33.26
C PRO A 43 67.85 -43.41 -34.76
N VAL A 44 66.77 -43.01 -35.45
CA VAL A 44 66.69 -43.06 -36.91
C VAL A 44 67.81 -42.15 -37.43
N THR A 45 68.92 -42.77 -37.80
CA THR A 45 70.03 -42.11 -38.49
C THR A 45 69.75 -42.15 -39.98
N GLU A 46 68.56 -41.68 -40.35
CA GLU A 46 68.25 -41.24 -41.70
C GLU A 46 67.45 -39.95 -41.53
N LEU A 47 68.19 -38.83 -41.49
CA LEU A 47 67.63 -37.57 -41.93
C LEU A 47 67.36 -37.69 -43.43
N THR A 48 66.26 -38.35 -43.80
CA THR A 48 65.55 -37.89 -44.99
C THR A 48 65.07 -36.49 -44.62
N ARG A 49 65.82 -35.47 -45.07
CA ARG A 49 65.28 -34.13 -45.23
C ARG A 49 63.92 -34.33 -45.89
N PRO A 50 62.80 -33.90 -45.27
CA PRO A 50 61.58 -33.76 -46.04
C PRO A 50 61.95 -32.91 -47.26
N PRO A 51 61.34 -33.12 -48.43
CA PRO A 51 61.45 -32.13 -49.48
C PRO A 51 61.12 -30.77 -48.86
N GLU A 52 61.78 -29.70 -49.31
CA GLU A 52 61.43 -28.32 -48.97
C GLU A 52 60.03 -27.99 -49.51
N THR A 53 59.02 -28.72 -49.06
CA THR A 53 57.62 -28.45 -49.26
C THR A 53 57.22 -27.46 -48.19
N ASN A 54 57.34 -26.18 -48.57
CA ASN A 54 56.48 -25.09 -48.12
C ASN A 54 56.31 -24.99 -46.59
N ILE A 55 57.34 -24.46 -45.91
CA ILE A 55 57.21 -23.90 -44.55
C ILE A 55 56.33 -22.62 -44.58
N GLU A 56 56.29 -21.94 -45.73
CA GLU A 56 55.45 -20.77 -46.06
C GLU A 56 53.98 -20.87 -45.59
N PRO A 57 53.17 -21.89 -45.92
CA PRO A 57 51.80 -22.01 -45.46
C PRO A 57 51.65 -22.20 -43.94
N ALA A 58 52.62 -22.82 -43.26
CA ALA A 58 52.60 -22.98 -41.81
C ALA A 58 52.96 -21.66 -41.08
N SER A 59 53.95 -20.92 -41.58
CA SER A 59 54.27 -19.57 -41.07
C SER A 59 53.15 -18.58 -41.36
N THR A 60 52.59 -18.60 -42.58
CA THR A 60 51.43 -17.77 -42.95
C THR A 60 50.20 -18.10 -42.09
N GLY A 61 49.99 -19.38 -41.76
CA GLY A 61 48.93 -19.80 -40.84
C GLY A 61 49.13 -19.29 -39.41
N LEU A 62 50.37 -19.27 -38.92
CA LEU A 62 50.73 -18.70 -37.61
C LEU A 62 50.60 -17.18 -37.59
N ASP A 63 51.00 -16.48 -38.65
CA ASP A 63 50.85 -15.03 -38.79
C ASP A 63 49.36 -14.63 -38.81
N LEU A 64 48.55 -15.38 -39.57
CA LEU A 64 47.09 -15.20 -39.60
C LEU A 64 46.47 -15.46 -38.22
N ALA A 65 46.91 -16.50 -37.51
CA ALA A 65 46.46 -16.80 -36.15
C ALA A 65 46.84 -15.67 -35.17
N GLN A 66 48.05 -15.13 -35.26
CA GLN A 66 48.51 -14.00 -34.44
C GLN A 66 47.70 -12.73 -34.74
N GLN A 67 47.46 -12.43 -36.02
CA GLN A 67 46.67 -11.28 -36.44
C GLN A 67 45.21 -11.40 -35.96
N THR A 68 44.61 -12.58 -36.12
CA THR A 68 43.25 -12.90 -35.65
C THR A 68 43.15 -12.77 -34.14
N ALA A 69 44.14 -13.26 -33.39
CA ALA A 69 44.19 -13.15 -31.94
C ALA A 69 44.30 -11.68 -31.49
N SER A 70 45.10 -10.86 -32.17
CA SER A 70 45.18 -9.42 -31.85
C SER A 70 43.87 -8.68 -32.12
N GLN A 71 43.23 -8.93 -33.27
CA GLN A 71 41.94 -8.34 -33.60
C GLN A 71 40.83 -8.78 -32.62
N THR A 72 40.84 -10.05 -32.23
CA THR A 72 39.89 -10.60 -31.26
C THR A 72 40.09 -9.96 -29.88
N ARG A 73 41.34 -9.80 -29.43
CA ARG A 73 41.66 -9.08 -28.19
C ARG A 73 41.13 -7.64 -28.21
N GLU A 74 41.33 -6.91 -29.30
CA GLU A 74 40.82 -5.54 -29.44
C GLU A 74 39.28 -5.48 -29.44
N SER A 75 38.63 -6.42 -30.13
CA SER A 75 37.18 -6.54 -30.14
C SER A 75 36.63 -6.85 -28.74
N ILE A 76 37.25 -7.79 -28.01
CA ILE A 76 36.90 -8.11 -26.62
C ILE A 76 37.11 -6.89 -25.72
N GLN A 77 38.22 -6.17 -25.82
CA GLN A 77 38.47 -4.95 -25.03
C GLN A 77 37.41 -3.89 -25.30
N LYS A 78 37.05 -3.68 -26.58
CA LYS A 78 35.97 -2.76 -26.96
C LYS A 78 34.63 -3.20 -26.38
N GLN A 79 34.33 -4.50 -26.43
CA GLN A 79 33.09 -5.06 -25.89
C GLN A 79 33.02 -4.94 -24.36
N ILE A 80 34.12 -5.20 -23.64
CA ILE A 80 34.20 -5.02 -22.19
C ILE A 80 34.01 -3.55 -21.81
N LYS A 81 34.66 -2.62 -22.53
CA LYS A 81 34.48 -1.19 -22.31
C LYS A 81 33.03 -0.77 -22.52
N LEU A 82 32.43 -1.20 -23.64
CA LEU A 82 31.03 -0.92 -23.96
C LEU A 82 30.10 -1.50 -22.89
N TYR A 83 30.30 -2.75 -22.49
CA TYR A 83 29.51 -3.41 -21.45
C TYR A 83 29.59 -2.68 -20.10
N THR A 84 30.80 -2.29 -19.69
CA THR A 84 31.02 -1.54 -18.44
C THR A 84 30.33 -0.18 -18.48
N GLN A 85 30.43 0.52 -19.62
CA GLN A 85 29.77 1.81 -19.82
C GLN A 85 28.24 1.67 -19.81
N THR A 86 27.69 0.68 -20.52
CA THR A 86 26.27 0.36 -20.50
C THR A 86 25.78 0.06 -19.09
N ASN A 87 26.51 -0.74 -18.30
CA ASN A 87 26.14 -1.02 -16.91
C ASN A 87 26.14 0.25 -16.04
N ALA A 88 27.13 1.13 -16.22
CA ALA A 88 27.19 2.40 -15.50
C ALA A 88 26.03 3.33 -15.87
N ASP A 89 25.67 3.40 -17.16
CA ASP A 89 24.55 4.20 -17.63
C ASP A 89 23.20 3.61 -17.18
N MET A 90 23.05 2.28 -17.17
CA MET A 90 21.87 1.60 -16.62
C MET A 90 21.70 1.86 -15.11
N ALA A 91 22.79 1.88 -14.35
CA ALA A 91 22.76 2.23 -12.93
C ALA A 91 22.29 3.69 -12.72
N LYS A 92 22.76 4.63 -13.55
CA LYS A 92 22.30 6.02 -13.52
C LYS A 92 20.83 6.15 -13.86
N ILE A 93 20.37 5.47 -14.92
CA ILE A 93 18.96 5.47 -15.33
C ILE A 93 18.09 4.91 -14.21
N SER A 94 18.48 3.78 -13.60
CA SER A 94 17.77 3.18 -12.47
C SER A 94 17.68 4.12 -11.27
N SER A 95 18.79 4.74 -10.87
CA SER A 95 18.82 5.73 -9.79
C SER A 95 17.96 6.95 -10.09
N MET A 96 18.01 7.45 -11.33
CA MET A 96 17.22 8.60 -11.76
C MET A 96 15.73 8.26 -11.75
N ALA A 97 15.35 7.11 -12.30
CA ALA A 97 13.97 6.62 -12.28
C ALA A 97 13.44 6.49 -10.84
N ALA A 98 14.22 5.90 -9.94
CA ALA A 98 13.88 5.80 -8.52
C ALA A 98 13.66 7.20 -7.88
N SER A 99 14.53 8.18 -8.20
CA SER A 99 14.39 9.54 -7.68
C SER A 99 13.17 10.30 -8.21
N GLN A 100 12.76 10.03 -9.46
CA GLN A 100 11.64 10.72 -10.10
C GLN A 100 10.29 10.03 -9.85
N ALA A 101 10.28 8.73 -9.51
CA ALA A 101 9.05 7.93 -9.34
C ALA A 101 8.03 8.57 -8.38
N MET A 102 8.49 9.13 -7.26
CA MET A 102 7.62 9.73 -6.24
C MET A 102 7.33 11.22 -6.45
N ARG A 103 8.04 11.89 -7.35
CA ARG A 103 7.97 13.34 -7.52
C ARG A 103 6.56 13.82 -7.92
N PRO A 104 5.84 13.17 -8.86
CA PRO A 104 4.46 13.55 -9.18
C PRO A 104 3.51 13.47 -7.99
N LEU A 105 3.60 12.40 -7.18
CA LEU A 105 2.76 12.22 -5.99
C LEU A 105 3.04 13.29 -4.92
N ILE A 106 4.31 13.64 -4.71
CA ILE A 106 4.70 14.71 -3.77
C ILE A 106 4.17 16.07 -4.23
N ILE A 107 4.26 16.37 -5.53
CA ILE A 107 3.74 17.62 -6.10
C ILE A 107 2.21 17.64 -5.98
N TYR A 108 1.54 16.54 -6.29
CA TYR A 108 0.10 16.41 -6.16
C TYR A 108 -0.36 16.63 -4.71
N ASP A 109 0.27 15.94 -3.75
CA ASP A 109 0.01 16.08 -2.31
C ASP A 109 0.17 17.52 -1.83
N ARG A 110 1.24 18.19 -2.27
CA ARG A 110 1.48 19.61 -1.98
C ARG A 110 0.36 20.50 -2.52
N ASN A 111 -0.11 20.25 -3.74
CA ASN A 111 -1.15 21.05 -4.39
C ASN A 111 -2.51 20.87 -3.74
N ILE A 112 -2.89 19.66 -3.34
CA ILE A 112 -4.16 19.44 -2.63
C ILE A 112 -4.11 19.99 -1.19
N THR A 113 -2.95 19.88 -0.53
CA THR A 113 -2.76 20.37 0.83
C THR A 113 -2.73 21.89 0.89
N SER A 114 -2.10 22.56 -0.08
CA SER A 114 -2.04 24.03 -0.12
C SER A 114 -3.42 24.68 -0.23
N LYS A 115 -4.38 24.01 -0.89
CA LYS A 115 -5.78 24.46 -0.97
C LYS A 115 -6.50 24.43 0.38
N LEU A 116 -6.11 23.55 1.31
CA LEU A 116 -6.66 23.46 2.66
C LEU A 116 -6.01 24.47 3.63
N GLY A 117 -4.83 24.99 3.28
CA GLY A 117 -4.09 25.95 4.09
C GLY A 117 -3.09 25.28 5.05
N LYS A 118 -2.82 25.94 6.18
CA LYS A 118 -1.86 25.44 7.18
C LYS A 118 -2.53 24.42 8.09
N ALA A 119 -1.91 23.25 8.26
CA ALA A 119 -2.39 22.25 9.20
C ALA A 119 -2.28 22.79 10.64
N ALA A 120 -3.38 22.71 11.39
CA ALA A 120 -3.44 23.04 12.81
C ALA A 120 -2.91 21.90 13.70
N GLY A 121 -2.98 20.67 13.21
CA GLY A 121 -2.42 19.50 13.87
C GLY A 121 -2.03 18.43 12.84
N THR A 122 -1.01 17.63 13.15
CA THR A 122 -0.59 16.51 12.31
C THR A 122 -0.25 15.32 13.20
N ILE A 123 -0.80 14.16 12.85
CA ILE A 123 -0.42 12.86 13.38
C ILE A 123 0.35 12.18 12.26
N GLU A 124 1.63 11.90 12.51
CA GLU A 124 2.51 11.18 11.59
C GLU A 124 2.98 9.90 12.26
N SER A 125 2.75 8.76 11.63
CA SER A 125 3.23 7.46 12.08
C SER A 125 3.59 6.56 10.90
N ASP A 126 4.01 5.33 11.19
CA ASP A 126 4.18 4.26 10.20
C ASP A 126 2.85 3.84 9.57
N LYS A 127 1.73 3.91 10.31
CA LYS A 127 0.40 3.51 9.82
C LYS A 127 -0.33 4.59 9.02
N LEU A 128 -0.20 5.87 9.38
CA LEU A 128 -0.90 6.95 8.68
C LEU A 128 -0.21 8.33 8.78
N ARG A 129 -0.68 9.25 7.94
CA ARG A 129 -0.55 10.69 8.12
C ARG A 129 -1.95 11.30 8.18
N ALA A 130 -2.34 11.90 9.30
CA ALA A 130 -3.60 12.61 9.43
C ALA A 130 -3.35 14.09 9.77
N GLN A 131 -3.90 15.00 8.96
CA GLN A 131 -3.69 16.44 9.06
C GLN A 131 -5.02 17.15 9.28
N LEU A 132 -5.11 17.92 10.36
CA LEU A 132 -6.29 18.70 10.73
C LEU A 132 -6.18 20.13 10.23
N PHE A 133 -7.24 20.65 9.63
CA PHE A 133 -7.35 22.03 9.16
C PHE A 133 -8.65 22.68 9.64
N TYR A 134 -8.58 23.96 9.94
CA TYR A 134 -9.74 24.80 10.27
C TYR A 134 -10.13 25.59 9.04
N ILE A 135 -11.41 25.48 8.64
CA ILE A 135 -11.95 26.12 7.45
C ILE A 135 -13.00 27.14 7.90
N LYS A 136 -12.77 28.41 7.56
CA LYS A 136 -13.76 29.47 7.72
C LYS A 136 -14.42 29.70 6.37
N ALA A 137 -15.63 29.18 6.18
CA ALA A 137 -16.47 29.52 5.05
C ALA A 137 -17.25 30.81 5.36
N GLU A 138 -17.89 31.39 4.34
CA GLU A 138 -18.65 32.62 4.46
C GLU A 138 -19.77 32.52 5.51
N ASN A 139 -20.52 31.40 5.48
CA ASN A 139 -21.73 31.23 6.28
C ASN A 139 -21.60 30.20 7.41
N PHE A 140 -20.46 29.51 7.54
CA PHE A 140 -20.26 28.45 8.52
C PHE A 140 -18.78 28.20 8.80
N THR A 141 -18.52 27.55 9.94
CA THR A 141 -17.20 27.00 10.26
C THR A 141 -17.19 25.52 9.91
N ALA A 142 -16.08 25.04 9.35
CA ALA A 142 -15.85 23.65 9.08
C ALA A 142 -14.43 23.23 9.44
N TYR A 143 -14.20 21.94 9.45
CA TYR A 143 -12.91 21.33 9.72
C TYR A 143 -12.65 20.29 8.63
N ALA A 144 -11.41 20.20 8.20
CA ALA A 144 -10.97 19.14 7.31
C ALA A 144 -9.99 18.21 8.03
N LEU A 145 -10.19 16.91 7.87
CA LEU A 145 -9.20 15.89 8.22
C LEU A 145 -8.76 15.23 6.91
N LYS A 146 -7.54 15.54 6.48
CA LYS A 146 -6.89 14.88 5.34
C LYS A 146 -6.06 13.71 5.85
N VAL A 147 -6.30 12.51 5.32
CA VAL A 147 -5.68 11.27 5.80
C VAL A 147 -5.03 10.51 4.66
N LYS A 148 -3.75 10.21 4.81
CA LYS A 148 -3.02 9.24 3.99
C LYS A 148 -2.79 7.97 4.79
N LEU A 149 -3.46 6.90 4.41
CA LEU A 149 -3.26 5.59 5.01
C LEU A 149 -1.99 4.95 4.42
N LYS A 150 -1.14 4.39 5.28
CA LYS A 150 0.12 3.71 4.92
C LYS A 150 0.09 2.22 5.24
N SER A 151 -0.82 1.81 6.14
CA SER A 151 -1.07 0.41 6.51
C SER A 151 -2.56 0.05 6.38
N LYS A 152 -2.86 -1.24 6.22
CA LYS A 152 -4.23 -1.78 6.11
C LYS A 152 -5.03 -1.69 7.41
N ASP A 153 -4.36 -1.66 8.56
CA ASP A 153 -4.97 -1.57 9.89
C ASP A 153 -5.03 -0.12 10.42
N ALA A 154 -4.63 0.86 9.61
CA ALA A 154 -4.61 2.28 9.98
C ALA A 154 -6.01 2.89 10.12
N MET A 155 -7.04 2.27 9.54
CA MET A 155 -8.42 2.71 9.64
C MET A 155 -9.36 1.51 9.74
N THR A 156 -10.38 1.65 10.58
CA THR A 156 -11.52 0.71 10.63
C THR A 156 -12.83 1.47 10.87
N MET A 157 -13.95 0.77 10.77
CA MET A 157 -15.23 1.22 11.30
C MET A 157 -15.68 0.25 12.38
N THR A 158 -16.10 0.76 13.54
CA THR A 158 -16.61 -0.05 14.64
C THR A 158 -18.10 0.20 14.87
N LEU A 159 -18.78 -0.80 15.46
CA LEU A 159 -20.11 -0.64 16.03
C LEU A 159 -20.03 0.00 17.41
N GLY A 160 -21.08 0.73 17.81
CA GLY A 160 -21.15 1.29 19.16
C GLY A 160 -21.07 0.18 20.21
N GLY A 161 -20.06 0.21 21.08
CA GLY A 161 -19.80 -0.84 22.07
C GLY A 161 -19.47 -2.21 21.46
N ASP A 162 -18.99 -2.25 20.22
CA ASP A 162 -18.67 -3.46 19.42
C ASP A 162 -19.83 -4.45 19.25
N GLU A 163 -21.08 -4.00 19.42
CA GLU A 163 -22.25 -4.86 19.34
C GLU A 163 -23.39 -4.19 18.56
N LEU A 164 -24.06 -4.97 17.71
CA LEU A 164 -25.21 -4.49 16.97
C LEU A 164 -26.37 -4.10 17.92
N GLY A 165 -26.89 -2.89 17.75
CA GLY A 165 -27.98 -2.36 18.57
C GLY A 165 -27.51 -1.52 19.77
N LYS A 166 -26.20 -1.50 20.06
CA LYS A 166 -25.60 -0.59 21.04
C LYS A 166 -25.17 0.72 20.36
N ALA A 167 -24.99 1.76 21.18
CA ALA A 167 -24.52 3.05 20.73
C ALA A 167 -23.62 3.71 21.78
N GLU A 168 -22.57 4.39 21.31
CA GLU A 168 -21.66 5.17 22.14
C GLU A 168 -21.28 6.48 21.43
N THR A 169 -20.61 7.41 22.11
CA THR A 169 -20.13 8.62 21.42
C THR A 169 -18.87 8.30 20.63
N THR A 170 -18.61 9.02 19.54
CA THR A 170 -17.35 8.85 18.78
C THR A 170 -16.11 9.02 19.66
N LEU A 171 -16.16 9.92 20.65
CA LEU A 171 -15.08 10.08 21.63
C LEU A 171 -14.92 8.85 22.53
N ALA A 172 -16.02 8.25 22.98
CA ALA A 172 -15.97 7.01 23.76
C ALA A 172 -15.36 5.85 22.94
N ALA A 173 -15.79 5.69 21.68
CA ALA A 173 -15.21 4.70 20.77
C ALA A 173 -13.71 4.93 20.55
N VAL A 174 -13.29 6.18 20.30
CA VAL A 174 -11.87 6.55 20.17
C VAL A 174 -11.08 6.19 21.42
N ASN A 175 -11.58 6.52 22.61
CA ASN A 175 -10.88 6.24 23.87
C ASN A 175 -10.79 4.73 24.14
N ARG A 176 -11.89 3.99 23.90
CA ARG A 176 -11.99 2.55 24.13
C ARG A 176 -11.05 1.75 23.25
N HIS A 177 -10.94 2.14 21.98
CA HIS A 177 -10.05 1.51 21.00
C HIS A 177 -8.65 2.11 20.96
N GLN A 178 -8.36 3.13 21.78
CA GLN A 178 -7.09 3.87 21.75
C GLN A 178 -6.74 4.45 20.37
N ALA A 179 -7.77 4.85 19.62
CA ALA A 179 -7.59 5.45 18.30
C ALA A 179 -6.99 6.88 18.42
N ALA A 180 -6.27 7.30 17.38
CA ALA A 180 -5.66 8.63 17.32
C ALA A 180 -6.67 9.72 16.89
N ALA A 181 -7.67 9.34 16.09
CA ALA A 181 -8.77 10.19 15.66
C ALA A 181 -10.03 9.37 15.42
N GLY A 182 -11.19 10.02 15.33
CA GLY A 182 -12.45 9.36 14.99
C GLY A 182 -13.51 10.31 14.44
N ILE A 183 -14.39 9.78 13.59
CA ILE A 183 -15.47 10.53 12.92
C ILE A 183 -16.73 9.67 12.96
N ASN A 184 -17.92 10.29 13.03
CA ASN A 184 -19.16 9.55 12.84
C ASN A 184 -19.27 8.95 11.43
N ALA A 185 -20.00 7.84 11.30
CA ALA A 185 -20.16 7.13 10.03
C ALA A 185 -21.57 7.27 9.45
N GLY A 186 -22.29 6.16 9.27
CA GLY A 186 -23.59 6.13 8.59
C GLY A 186 -24.77 6.55 9.44
N GLY A 187 -25.95 6.56 8.81
CA GLY A 187 -27.20 6.87 9.49
C GLY A 187 -27.61 5.78 10.47
N PHE A 188 -28.66 6.05 11.25
CA PHE A 188 -29.18 5.10 12.22
C PHE A 188 -30.72 5.13 12.31
N ALA A 189 -31.28 4.09 12.91
CA ALA A 189 -32.67 4.02 13.31
C ALA A 189 -32.78 3.47 14.74
N ASP A 190 -33.72 4.01 15.51
CA ASP A 190 -34.03 3.53 16.85
C ASP A 190 -35.15 2.49 16.81
N GLY A 191 -35.02 1.41 17.58
CA GLY A 191 -36.01 0.35 17.66
C GLY A 191 -35.85 -0.52 18.90
N ARG A 192 -36.95 -0.81 19.60
CA ARG A 192 -36.98 -1.68 20.80
C ARG A 192 -35.95 -1.27 21.87
N GLY A 193 -35.76 0.04 22.08
CA GLY A 193 -34.80 0.59 23.06
C GLY A 193 -33.33 0.47 22.66
N LYS A 194 -33.05 0.04 21.43
CA LYS A 194 -31.71 -0.10 20.83
C LYS A 194 -31.57 0.84 19.64
N ARG A 195 -30.33 1.08 19.21
CA ARG A 195 -29.99 1.94 18.07
C ARG A 195 -29.20 1.13 17.05
N TYR A 196 -29.69 1.09 15.81
CA TYR A 196 -29.15 0.26 14.74
C TYR A 196 -28.60 1.10 13.59
N PRO A 197 -27.50 0.69 12.95
CA PRO A 197 -27.04 1.29 11.70
C PRO A 197 -28.12 1.19 10.62
N LEU A 198 -28.20 2.20 9.76
CA LEU A 198 -29.14 2.23 8.65
C LEU A 198 -28.65 1.36 7.48
N SER A 199 -29.53 0.53 6.92
CA SER A 199 -29.31 -0.23 5.68
C SER A 199 -28.00 -1.03 5.70
N THR A 200 -27.38 -1.26 4.53
CA THR A 200 -26.16 -2.07 4.38
C THR A 200 -25.00 -1.50 5.20
N THR A 201 -24.58 -2.25 6.22
CA THR A 201 -23.43 -1.92 7.09
C THR A 201 -22.48 -3.09 7.13
N ILE A 202 -21.19 -2.82 6.87
CA ILE A 202 -20.13 -3.83 6.86
C ILE A 202 -19.07 -3.46 7.89
N VAL A 203 -18.69 -4.40 8.74
CA VAL A 203 -17.61 -4.25 9.74
C VAL A 203 -16.71 -5.47 9.62
N ASP A 204 -15.40 -5.24 9.50
CA ASP A 204 -14.39 -6.28 9.34
C ASP A 204 -14.67 -7.33 8.24
N GLY A 205 -15.30 -6.88 7.14
CA GLY A 205 -15.68 -7.69 5.98
C GLY A 205 -17.05 -8.34 6.07
N ASP A 206 -17.68 -8.31 7.25
CA ASP A 206 -18.95 -8.98 7.51
C ASP A 206 -20.14 -8.01 7.50
N TYR A 207 -21.27 -8.47 6.97
CA TYR A 207 -22.51 -7.70 6.91
C TYR A 207 -23.21 -7.66 8.27
N ALA A 208 -23.05 -6.56 9.01
CA ALA A 208 -23.65 -6.38 10.33
C ALA A 208 -25.19 -6.29 10.29
N THR A 209 -25.77 -5.78 9.21
CA THR A 209 -27.22 -5.56 9.03
C THR A 209 -27.80 -6.27 7.81
N GLY A 210 -27.00 -7.09 7.12
CA GLY A 210 -27.36 -7.67 5.82
C GLY A 210 -27.17 -6.71 4.64
N PHE A 211 -27.38 -7.23 3.43
CA PHE A 211 -27.38 -6.42 2.20
C PHE A 211 -28.79 -5.93 1.88
N GLU A 212 -28.89 -4.66 1.51
CA GLU A 212 -30.11 -4.04 1.04
C GLU A 212 -29.85 -3.25 -0.24
N ALA A 213 -30.66 -3.50 -1.27
CA ALA A 213 -30.55 -2.79 -2.52
C ALA A 213 -30.92 -1.29 -2.34
N PRO A 214 -30.29 -0.38 -3.10
CA PRO A 214 -30.54 1.05 -3.04
C PRO A 214 -32.03 1.39 -3.18
N HIS A 215 -32.58 2.00 -2.14
CA HIS A 215 -33.91 2.60 -2.14
C HIS A 215 -33.82 4.01 -1.54
N ALA A 216 -34.74 4.90 -1.90
CA ALA A 216 -34.78 6.28 -1.37
C ALA A 216 -33.45 7.07 -1.46
N ASP A 217 -32.63 6.77 -2.48
CA ASP A 217 -31.29 7.28 -2.76
C ASP A 217 -30.14 6.76 -1.87
N LEU A 218 -30.39 5.77 -1.01
CA LEU A 218 -29.34 5.16 -0.18
C LEU A 218 -28.18 4.64 -1.01
N PHE A 219 -26.97 4.96 -0.56
CA PHE A 219 -25.73 4.42 -1.08
C PHE A 219 -24.96 3.75 0.07
N PHE A 220 -23.99 2.91 -0.29
CA PHE A 220 -22.97 2.41 0.63
C PHE A 220 -21.68 3.19 0.41
N VAL A 221 -20.95 3.52 1.48
CA VAL A 221 -19.60 4.09 1.41
C VAL A 221 -18.70 3.46 2.47
N GLY A 222 -17.46 3.18 2.10
CA GLY A 222 -16.50 2.51 2.95
C GLY A 222 -15.13 2.36 2.30
N LEU A 223 -14.25 1.58 2.92
CA LEU A 223 -12.98 1.21 2.29
C LEU A 223 -12.98 -0.26 1.90
N ASN A 224 -12.25 -0.58 0.83
CA ASN A 224 -11.94 -1.95 0.46
C ASN A 224 -10.65 -2.49 1.13
N ASP A 225 -10.27 -3.72 0.82
CA ASP A 225 -9.07 -4.41 1.32
C ASP A 225 -7.72 -3.78 0.89
N LYS A 226 -7.77 -2.78 0.00
CA LYS A 226 -6.63 -1.96 -0.46
C LYS A 226 -6.63 -0.54 0.11
N ASN A 227 -7.55 -0.21 1.02
CA ASN A 227 -7.78 1.13 1.56
C ASN A 227 -8.29 2.16 0.53
N GLU A 228 -8.85 1.72 -0.60
CA GLU A 228 -9.46 2.61 -1.59
C GLU A 228 -10.89 2.94 -1.13
N LEU A 229 -11.31 4.20 -1.28
CA LEU A 229 -12.68 4.62 -1.00
C LEU A 229 -13.62 4.03 -2.05
N ILE A 230 -14.53 3.16 -1.60
CA ILE A 230 -15.58 2.60 -2.43
C ILE A 230 -16.91 3.22 -2.01
N GLY A 231 -17.68 3.73 -2.96
CA GLY A 231 -18.99 4.27 -2.63
C GLY A 231 -19.94 4.38 -3.80
N GLY A 232 -21.20 4.05 -3.58
CA GLY A 232 -22.19 4.08 -4.64
C GLY A 232 -23.47 3.32 -4.33
N LYS A 233 -24.34 3.29 -5.35
CA LYS A 233 -25.59 2.56 -5.35
C LYS A 233 -25.32 1.19 -5.96
N PHE A 234 -25.27 0.14 -5.15
CA PHE A 234 -24.99 -1.22 -5.61
C PHE A 234 -26.29 -2.01 -5.77
N ALA A 235 -26.67 -2.35 -7.01
CA ALA A 235 -27.94 -3.03 -7.28
C ALA A 235 -28.05 -4.43 -6.65
N THR A 236 -26.92 -5.13 -6.48
CA THR A 236 -26.86 -6.49 -5.96
C THR A 236 -25.72 -6.66 -4.96
N LYS A 237 -25.86 -7.63 -4.06
CA LYS A 237 -24.79 -8.00 -3.11
C LYS A 237 -23.49 -8.34 -3.85
N GLN A 238 -23.60 -9.09 -4.95
CA GLN A 238 -22.44 -9.49 -5.77
C GLN A 238 -21.65 -8.28 -6.31
N HIS A 239 -22.32 -7.20 -6.71
CA HIS A 239 -21.63 -5.99 -7.18
C HIS A 239 -20.88 -5.27 -6.06
N LEU A 240 -21.43 -5.28 -4.84
CA LEU A 240 -20.74 -4.74 -3.66
C LEU A 240 -19.57 -5.65 -3.26
N ASP A 241 -19.78 -6.97 -3.16
CA ASP A 241 -18.76 -7.95 -2.83
C ASP A 241 -17.56 -7.90 -3.81
N ALA A 242 -17.81 -7.63 -5.09
CA ALA A 242 -16.76 -7.48 -6.10
C ALA A 242 -15.80 -6.31 -5.81
N GLN A 243 -16.25 -5.30 -5.04
CA GLN A 243 -15.40 -4.21 -4.57
C GLN A 243 -14.54 -4.59 -3.35
N LYS A 244 -14.73 -5.79 -2.79
CA LYS A 244 -14.05 -6.30 -1.59
C LYS A 244 -14.13 -5.35 -0.39
N PRO A 245 -15.35 -4.96 0.04
CA PRO A 245 -15.52 -4.04 1.14
C PRO A 245 -14.90 -4.61 2.42
N LYS A 246 -14.01 -3.83 3.06
CA LYS A 246 -13.46 -4.14 4.38
C LYS A 246 -14.39 -3.63 5.47
N PHE A 247 -14.92 -2.43 5.31
CA PHE A 247 -15.92 -1.84 6.21
C PHE A 247 -16.64 -0.70 5.50
N GLY A 248 -17.82 -0.33 5.97
CA GLY A 248 -18.54 0.83 5.47
C GLY A 248 -19.97 0.91 5.97
N ALA A 249 -20.60 2.05 5.74
CA ALA A 249 -21.95 2.33 6.19
C ALA A 249 -22.78 2.98 5.08
N SER A 250 -24.08 3.07 5.31
CA SER A 250 -25.03 3.65 4.35
C SER A 250 -25.56 5.00 4.78
N PHE A 251 -25.72 5.89 3.80
CA PHE A 251 -26.37 7.18 3.98
C PHE A 251 -26.81 7.81 2.65
N VAL A 252 -27.19 9.09 2.68
CA VAL A 252 -27.64 9.90 1.54
C VAL A 252 -27.18 11.36 1.65
N PRO A 253 -27.05 12.11 0.54
CA PRO A 253 -26.88 11.68 -0.85
C PRO A 253 -25.40 11.62 -1.26
N VAL A 254 -25.12 11.06 -2.45
CA VAL A 254 -23.80 11.20 -3.10
C VAL A 254 -23.62 12.66 -3.51
N LEU A 255 -22.47 13.26 -3.20
CA LEU A 255 -22.22 14.68 -3.44
C LEU A 255 -21.34 14.93 -4.66
N LEU A 256 -20.31 14.11 -4.86
CA LEU A 256 -19.35 14.28 -5.94
C LEU A 256 -19.05 12.90 -6.56
N ARG A 257 -18.92 12.86 -7.89
CA ARG A 257 -18.47 11.67 -8.62
C ARG A 257 -17.56 12.06 -9.76
N GLY A 258 -16.36 11.49 -9.82
CA GLY A 258 -15.37 11.81 -10.86
C GLY A 258 -15.04 13.32 -10.97
N GLY A 259 -15.10 14.06 -9.86
CA GLY A 259 -14.91 15.51 -9.80
C GLY A 259 -16.14 16.36 -10.14
N ALA A 260 -17.25 15.74 -10.53
CA ALA A 260 -18.49 16.41 -10.92
C ALA A 260 -19.56 16.36 -9.80
N PRO A 261 -20.21 17.49 -9.47
CA PRO A 261 -21.25 17.55 -8.46
C PRO A 261 -22.47 16.74 -8.90
N GLN A 262 -23.06 16.01 -7.98
CA GLN A 262 -24.26 15.20 -8.22
C GLN A 262 -25.54 15.98 -7.91
N PRO A 263 -26.69 15.69 -8.56
CA PRO A 263 -27.95 16.33 -8.22
C PRO A 263 -28.33 16.11 -6.75
N ILE A 264 -28.66 17.19 -6.04
CA ILE A 264 -29.17 17.11 -4.67
C ILE A 264 -30.67 16.78 -4.71
N PRO A 265 -31.14 15.69 -4.08
CA PRO A 265 -32.56 15.35 -4.06
C PRO A 265 -33.41 16.48 -3.47
N ALA A 266 -34.59 16.75 -4.06
CA ALA A 266 -35.45 17.89 -3.69
C ALA A 266 -35.76 17.95 -2.19
N LYS A 267 -35.99 16.80 -1.53
CA LYS A 267 -36.23 16.71 -0.09
C LYS A 267 -35.14 17.37 0.76
N TRP A 268 -33.88 17.31 0.31
CA TRP A 268 -32.73 17.84 1.04
C TRP A 268 -32.35 19.27 0.65
N GLN A 269 -33.05 19.88 -0.30
CA GLN A 269 -32.80 21.27 -0.69
C GLN A 269 -33.45 22.27 0.28
N THR A 270 -34.52 21.86 0.97
CA THR A 270 -35.33 22.75 1.81
C THR A 270 -35.37 22.33 3.29
N SER A 271 -35.36 21.03 3.61
CA SER A 271 -35.51 20.56 5.00
C SER A 271 -34.56 19.40 5.35
N PRO A 272 -33.51 19.63 6.17
CA PRO A 272 -32.96 20.95 6.52
C PRO A 272 -32.15 21.53 5.35
N LYS A 273 -32.45 22.78 4.96
CA LYS A 273 -31.65 23.53 3.98
C LYS A 273 -30.19 23.65 4.43
N ARG A 274 -29.96 24.06 5.68
CA ARG A 274 -28.64 24.16 6.31
C ARG A 274 -28.60 23.26 7.55
N ALA A 275 -27.54 22.48 7.72
CA ALA A 275 -27.33 21.70 8.93
C ALA A 275 -25.82 21.53 9.19
N PRO A 276 -25.41 21.07 10.40
CA PRO A 276 -24.13 20.40 10.55
C PRO A 276 -24.03 19.23 9.57
N ARG A 277 -22.87 19.04 8.94
CA ARG A 277 -22.64 18.00 7.92
C ARG A 277 -21.34 17.28 8.17
N THR A 278 -21.33 15.99 7.90
CA THR A 278 -20.11 15.19 7.81
C THR A 278 -20.02 14.63 6.39
N VAL A 279 -18.86 14.69 5.76
CA VAL A 279 -18.62 14.21 4.39
C VAL A 279 -17.31 13.44 4.35
N ILE A 280 -17.27 12.34 3.61
CA ILE A 280 -16.06 11.59 3.25
C ILE A 280 -15.82 11.70 1.75
N ALA A 281 -14.56 11.82 1.35
CA ALA A 281 -14.14 11.93 -0.04
C ALA A 281 -12.74 11.36 -0.24
N ASN A 282 -12.36 11.10 -1.49
CA ASN A 282 -11.01 10.67 -1.88
C ASN A 282 -10.35 11.64 -2.87
N TYR A 283 -9.02 11.61 -2.86
CA TYR A 283 -8.16 12.22 -3.87
C TYR A 283 -7.75 11.19 -4.93
N LYS A 284 -7.04 11.63 -5.97
CA LYS A 284 -6.56 10.76 -7.07
C LYS A 284 -5.49 9.76 -6.63
N ASP A 285 -4.85 9.98 -5.49
CA ASP A 285 -3.82 9.11 -4.92
C ASP A 285 -4.30 8.37 -3.66
N ASP A 286 -5.61 8.12 -3.58
CA ASP A 286 -6.31 7.36 -2.53
C ASP A 286 -6.22 7.96 -1.12
N GLN A 287 -5.67 9.18 -0.99
CA GLN A 287 -5.82 9.94 0.24
C GLN A 287 -7.29 10.28 0.50
N LEU A 288 -7.69 10.25 1.75
CA LEU A 288 -9.05 10.57 2.18
C LEU A 288 -9.14 12.03 2.63
N LEU A 289 -10.30 12.62 2.41
CA LEU A 289 -10.69 13.92 2.94
C LEU A 289 -12.01 13.76 3.68
N PHE A 290 -12.02 14.15 4.95
CA PHE A 290 -13.25 14.33 5.71
C PHE A 290 -13.50 15.81 5.91
N LEU A 291 -14.74 16.23 5.69
CA LEU A 291 -15.20 17.58 6.00
C LEU A 291 -16.30 17.50 7.05
N VAL A 292 -16.15 18.26 8.14
CA VAL A 292 -17.15 18.38 9.20
C VAL A 292 -17.53 19.84 9.36
N ALA A 293 -18.76 20.20 9.02
CA ALA A 293 -19.30 21.54 9.16
C ALA A 293 -20.07 21.67 10.48
N ASP A 294 -19.77 22.72 11.24
CA ASP A 294 -20.53 23.08 12.44
C ASP A 294 -21.88 23.68 12.08
N GLY A 295 -22.83 23.54 13.00
CA GLY A 295 -24.09 24.25 13.05
C GLY A 295 -24.61 24.23 14.48
N TYR A 296 -25.48 25.17 14.83
CA TYR A 296 -26.05 25.27 16.18
C TYR A 296 -27.46 24.67 16.28
N ASN A 297 -28.04 24.17 15.18
CA ASN A 297 -29.29 23.43 15.16
C ASN A 297 -29.42 22.53 13.93
N GLU A 298 -30.36 21.58 14.00
CA GLU A 298 -30.79 20.74 12.88
C GLU A 298 -32.06 21.25 12.19
N SER A 299 -32.67 22.34 12.67
CA SER A 299 -33.95 22.87 12.16
C SER A 299 -33.84 23.57 10.80
N GLY A 300 -32.66 23.57 10.18
CA GLY A 300 -32.47 24.06 8.80
C GLY A 300 -31.83 25.44 8.66
N SER A 301 -31.52 26.13 9.76
CA SER A 301 -31.08 27.54 9.73
C SER A 301 -29.59 27.76 9.98
N SER A 302 -28.81 26.71 10.27
CA SER A 302 -27.38 26.82 10.62
C SER A 302 -26.51 25.78 9.96
N GLY A 303 -25.21 26.06 9.81
CA GLY A 303 -24.24 25.17 9.19
C GLY A 303 -24.25 25.23 7.67
N ALA A 304 -23.97 24.11 7.02
CA ALA A 304 -23.74 24.05 5.58
C ALA A 304 -24.96 23.48 4.82
N THR A 305 -25.19 24.05 3.64
CA THR A 305 -26.00 23.40 2.59
C THR A 305 -25.19 22.28 1.94
N LEU A 306 -25.87 21.29 1.36
CA LEU A 306 -25.19 20.24 0.58
C LEU A 306 -24.45 20.82 -0.65
N GLY A 307 -24.99 21.89 -1.25
CA GLY A 307 -24.34 22.60 -2.36
C GLY A 307 -23.03 23.26 -1.95
N GLU A 308 -22.97 23.91 -0.77
CA GLU A 308 -21.71 24.44 -0.24
C GLU A 308 -20.69 23.32 0.05
N MET A 309 -21.14 22.15 0.51
CA MET A 309 -20.25 20.99 0.67
C MET A 309 -19.70 20.50 -0.67
N GLN A 310 -20.51 20.46 -1.73
CA GLN A 310 -20.03 20.15 -3.09
C GLN A 310 -18.97 21.15 -3.56
N LEU A 311 -19.21 22.44 -3.36
CA LEU A 311 -18.25 23.50 -3.70
C LEU A 311 -16.92 23.34 -2.95
N LEU A 312 -16.96 22.99 -1.66
CA LEU A 312 -15.74 22.72 -0.89
C LEU A 312 -14.99 21.49 -1.44
N LEU A 313 -15.69 20.39 -1.72
CA LEU A 313 -15.08 19.19 -2.30
C LEU A 313 -14.38 19.49 -3.64
N GLN A 314 -15.05 20.22 -4.54
CA GLN A 314 -14.47 20.62 -5.82
C GLN A 314 -13.27 21.55 -5.63
N ARG A 315 -13.41 22.57 -4.77
CA ARG A 315 -12.33 23.52 -4.46
C ARG A 315 -11.09 22.79 -3.96
N TYR A 316 -11.26 21.82 -3.07
CA TYR A 316 -10.16 21.05 -2.50
C TYR A 316 -9.63 19.95 -3.43
N GLY A 317 -10.30 19.67 -4.56
CA GLY A 317 -9.83 18.75 -5.58
C GLY A 317 -10.12 17.27 -5.28
N ALA A 318 -11.17 17.00 -4.51
CA ALA A 318 -11.70 15.66 -4.33
C ALA A 318 -12.20 15.07 -5.65
N VAL A 319 -12.19 13.74 -5.76
CA VAL A 319 -12.67 12.97 -6.92
C VAL A 319 -14.09 12.49 -6.66
N ASP A 320 -14.28 11.63 -5.66
CA ASP A 320 -15.60 11.19 -5.23
C ASP A 320 -15.88 11.69 -3.81
N GLY A 321 -17.16 11.91 -3.51
CA GLY A 321 -17.57 12.52 -2.24
C GLY A 321 -18.97 12.10 -1.83
N TYR A 322 -19.12 11.73 -0.57
CA TYR A 322 -20.29 11.07 -0.02
C TYR A 322 -20.68 11.73 1.29
N ASN A 323 -21.97 12.07 1.41
CA ASN A 323 -22.49 12.62 2.66
C ASN A 323 -22.60 11.51 3.73
N LEU A 324 -22.13 11.78 4.93
CA LEU A 324 -22.29 10.91 6.10
C LEU A 324 -23.39 11.47 7.02
N ASP A 325 -23.67 10.77 8.11
CA ASP A 325 -24.69 11.23 9.05
C ASP A 325 -24.34 12.63 9.59
N GLY A 326 -25.34 13.49 9.66
CA GLY A 326 -25.18 14.92 9.91
C GLY A 326 -25.81 15.38 11.22
N GLY A 327 -26.06 16.68 11.32
CA GLY A 327 -26.72 17.25 12.50
C GLY A 327 -25.91 17.01 13.77
N GLY A 328 -26.57 16.68 14.87
CA GLY A 328 -25.98 16.33 16.15
C GLY A 328 -25.16 15.05 16.14
N SER A 329 -25.23 14.26 15.05
CA SER A 329 -24.31 13.14 14.83
C SER A 329 -22.94 13.59 14.36
N SER A 330 -22.82 14.78 13.75
CA SER A 330 -21.55 15.30 13.25
C SER A 330 -20.51 15.43 14.36
N SER A 331 -19.45 14.63 14.28
CA SER A 331 -18.38 14.59 15.27
C SER A 331 -17.03 14.34 14.63
N LEU A 332 -16.04 15.12 15.03
CA LEU A 332 -14.63 14.98 14.67
C LEU A 332 -13.80 14.98 15.95
N ILE A 333 -13.13 13.87 16.20
CA ILE A 333 -12.24 13.68 17.34
C ILE A 333 -10.83 13.58 16.78
N PHE A 334 -9.89 14.33 17.35
CA PHE A 334 -8.49 14.32 16.95
C PHE A 334 -7.61 14.45 18.20
N ASN A 335 -6.69 13.50 18.41
CA ASN A 335 -5.84 13.41 19.60
C ASN A 335 -6.63 13.52 20.92
N GLY A 336 -7.71 12.73 21.04
CA GLY A 336 -8.53 12.65 22.26
C GLY A 336 -9.38 13.89 22.56
N ARG A 337 -9.48 14.84 21.62
CA ARG A 337 -10.28 16.07 21.78
C ARG A 337 -11.38 16.13 20.73
N VAL A 338 -12.55 16.62 21.13
CA VAL A 338 -13.61 17.00 20.20
C VAL A 338 -13.20 18.31 19.52
N ILE A 339 -13.14 18.30 18.20
CA ILE A 339 -12.68 19.45 17.40
C ILE A 339 -13.84 20.35 16.99
N ASN A 340 -14.93 19.74 16.53
CA ASN A 340 -16.14 20.45 16.12
C ASN A 340 -17.02 20.80 17.33
N LYS A 341 -18.06 21.60 17.11
CA LYS A 341 -19.06 21.95 18.12
C LYS A 341 -20.33 21.13 17.87
N PRO A 342 -20.62 20.09 18.68
CA PRO A 342 -21.83 19.28 18.49
C PRO A 342 -23.09 20.14 18.63
N SER A 343 -24.01 20.06 17.67
CA SER A 343 -25.20 20.92 17.64
C SER A 343 -26.17 20.66 18.79
N ASP A 344 -26.15 19.45 19.35
CA ASP A 344 -27.00 19.06 20.49
C ASP A 344 -26.44 19.54 21.85
N GLY A 345 -25.36 20.34 21.83
CA GLY A 345 -24.61 20.74 23.02
C GLY A 345 -23.69 19.65 23.59
N GLN A 346 -23.87 18.41 23.17
CA GLN A 346 -23.06 17.25 23.54
C GLN A 346 -22.94 16.26 22.38
N LEU A 347 -21.97 15.33 22.46
CA LEU A 347 -21.84 14.27 21.46
C LEU A 347 -23.02 13.30 21.52
N ARG A 348 -23.67 13.07 20.38
CA ARG A 348 -24.71 12.05 20.23
C ARG A 348 -24.09 10.64 20.29
N LYS A 349 -24.79 9.71 20.93
CA LYS A 349 -24.44 8.28 20.86
C LYS A 349 -24.88 7.70 19.53
N LEU A 350 -23.97 7.08 18.78
CA LEU A 350 -24.20 6.55 17.45
C LEU A 350 -23.84 5.06 17.41
N PRO A 351 -24.38 4.31 16.44
CA PRO A 351 -24.10 2.88 16.32
C PRO A 351 -22.87 2.60 15.46
N THR A 352 -22.30 3.59 14.74
CA THR A 352 -21.13 3.39 13.86
C THR A 352 -20.13 4.56 13.95
N HIS A 353 -18.84 4.23 13.93
CA HIS A 353 -17.75 5.20 14.03
C HIS A 353 -16.57 4.80 13.15
N PHE A 354 -16.04 5.73 12.35
CA PHE A 354 -14.73 5.56 11.71
C PHE A 354 -13.62 5.91 12.69
N LEU A 355 -12.64 5.02 12.82
CA LEU A 355 -11.51 5.18 13.73
C LEU A 355 -10.18 5.10 12.97
N PHE A 356 -9.21 5.89 13.40
CA PHE A 356 -7.90 5.99 12.79
C PHE A 356 -6.80 5.67 13.80
N PHE A 357 -5.87 4.79 13.44
CA PHE A 357 -4.82 4.27 14.30
C PHE A 357 -3.46 4.75 13.84
N LYS A 358 -2.71 5.33 14.77
CA LYS A 358 -1.32 5.75 14.54
C LYS A 358 -0.39 4.56 14.70
#